data_AF-A0A3M0Y8E9-F1
#
_entry.id   AF-A0A3M0Y8E9-F1
#
_cell.length_a   1.000
_cell.length_b   1.000
_cell.length_c   1.000
_cell.angle_alpha   90.00
_cell.angle_beta   90.00
_cell.angle_gamma   90.00
#
_symmetry.space_group_name_H-M   'P 1'
#
loop_
_entity.id
_entity.type
_entity.pdbx_description
1 polymer ?
#
loop_
_entity_poly.entity_id
_entity_poly.type
_entity_poly.pdbx_seq_one_letter_code
_entity_poly.pdbx_strand_id
1 'polypeptide(L)' 'MAEMRYWEAVRRAHDEELARDPMVIVMGEDVGVAGGTYKATQG' A
#
# COMPACT_ATOMS: atom_id res chain seq x y z
N MET A 1 -14.74 -12.34 4.39
CA MET A 1 -14.00 -11.24 3.74
C MET A 1 -14.89 -10.02 3.77
N ALA A 2 -14.36 -8.86 4.17
CA ALA A 2 -15.10 -7.61 4.06
C ALA A 2 -15.13 -7.16 2.60
N GLU A 3 -16.22 -6.57 2.14
CA GLU A 3 -16.27 -5.88 0.86
C GLU A 3 -15.39 -4.61 0.95
N MET A 4 -14.48 -4.43 0.00
CA MET A 4 -13.56 -3.30 -0.03
C MET A 4 -13.22 -2.92 -1.48
N ARG A 5 -12.80 -1.68 -1.68
CA ARG A 5 -12.31 -1.23 -2.98
C ARG A 5 -10.99 -1.92 -3.30
N TYR A 6 -10.71 -2.10 -4.59
CA TYR A 6 -9.49 -2.79 -5.02
C TYR A 6 -8.20 -2.16 -4.48
N TRP A 7 -8.09 -0.83 -4.49
CA TRP A 7 -6.92 -0.12 -3.95
C TRP A 7 -6.76 -0.27 -2.43
N GLU A 8 -7.86 -0.48 -1.69
CA GLU A 8 -7.81 -0.77 -0.25
C GLU A 8 -7.26 -2.18 0.00
N ALA A 9 -7.60 -3.15 -0.87
CA ALA A 9 -7.04 -4.49 -0.80
C ALA A 9 -5.53 -4.49 -1.07
N VAL A 10 -5.07 -3.71 -2.06
CA VAL A 10 -3.63 -3.53 -2.35
C VAL A 10 -2.92 -2.87 -1.18
N ARG A 11 -3.49 -1.79 -0.62
CA ARG A 11 -2.95 -1.11 0.55
C ARG A 11 -2.81 -2.05 1.75
N ARG A 12 -3.84 -2.85 2.02
CA ARG A 12 -3.81 -3.86 3.09
C ARG A 12 -2.70 -4.89 2.87
N ALA A 13 -2.50 -5.35 1.64
CA ALA A 13 -1.41 -6.28 1.33
C ALA A 13 -0.03 -5.63 1.55
N HIS A 14 0.14 -4.35 1.20
CA HIS A 14 1.36 -3.60 1.51
C HIS A 14 1.59 -3.49 3.01
N ASP A 15 0.57 -3.10 3.78
CA ASP A 15 0.66 -2.96 5.24
C ASP A 15 1.11 -4.27 5.92
N GLU A 16 0.52 -5.41 5.50
CA GLU A 16 0.83 -6.73 6.06
C GLU A 16 2.29 -7.15 5.76
N GLU A 17 2.75 -6.99 4.52
CA GLU A 17 4.09 -7.46 4.13
C GLU A 17 5.21 -6.50 4.56
N LEU A 18 4.97 -5.18 4.53
CA LEU A 18 5.92 -4.19 5.05
C LEU A 18 6.13 -4.32 6.57
N ALA A 19 5.08 -4.72 7.31
CA ALA A 19 5.22 -4.99 8.74
C ALA A 19 5.94 -6.32 9.03
N ARG A 20 5.86 -7.29 8.10
CA ARG A 20 6.41 -8.63 8.26
C ARG A 20 7.91 -8.72 7.95
N ASP A 21 8.36 -8.12 6.85
CA ASP A 21 9.72 -8.27 6.36
C ASP A 21 10.39 -6.91 6.10
N PRO A 22 11.44 -6.53 6.87
CA PRO A 22 12.13 -5.26 6.72
C PRO A 22 12.88 -5.10 5.39
N MET A 23 13.02 -6.15 4.59
CA MET A 23 13.60 -6.09 3.25
C MET A 23 12.60 -5.64 2.18
N VAL A 24 11.30 -5.64 2.48
CA VAL A 24 10.26 -5.15 1.56
C VAL A 24 10.32 -3.63 1.54
N ILE A 25 10.37 -3.08 0.33
CA ILE A 25 10.35 -1.63 0.09
C ILE A 25 9.27 -1.27 -0.91
N VAL A 26 8.81 -0.02 -0.86
CA VAL A 26 7.92 0.59 -1.86
C VAL A 26 8.67 1.74 -2.53
N MET A 27 8.68 1.76 -3.86
CA MET A 27 9.32 2.82 -4.65
C MET A 27 8.52 3.11 -5.93
N GLY A 28 8.54 4.38 -6.35
CA GLY A 28 7.83 4.84 -7.54
C GLY A 28 7.53 6.34 -7.49
N GLU A 29 6.94 6.86 -8.56
CA GLU A 29 6.44 8.23 -8.60
C GLU A 29 5.22 8.38 -7.68
N ASP A 30 5.20 9.44 -6.87
CA ASP A 30 4.09 9.82 -5.97
C ASP A 30 3.69 8.81 -4.88
N VAL A 31 4.34 7.65 -4.76
CA VAL A 31 3.96 6.59 -3.81
C VAL A 31 4.21 6.94 -2.33
N GLY A 32 5.00 7.99 -2.05
CA GLY A 32 5.29 8.45 -0.69
C GLY A 32 4.17 9.31 -0.10
N VAL A 33 4.45 10.57 0.21
CA VAL A 33 3.49 11.49 0.85
C VAL A 33 2.15 11.60 0.10
N ALA A 34 2.16 11.50 -1.22
CA ALA A 34 0.92 11.55 -2.01
C ALA A 34 0.13 10.23 -1.98
N GLY A 35 0.71 9.11 -1.55
CA GLY A 35 0.09 7.79 -1.46
C GLY A 35 -0.20 7.14 -2.82
N GLY A 36 0.39 7.66 -3.89
CA GLY A 36 0.14 7.29 -5.28
C GLY A 36 -1.18 7.86 -5.84
N THR A 37 -1.29 7.86 -7.17
CA THR A 37 -2.46 8.37 -7.91
C THR A 37 -3.79 7.75 -7.46
N TYR A 38 -3.75 6.49 -7.03
CA TYR A 38 -4.92 5.72 -6.58
C TYR A 38 -4.98 5.49 -5.07
N LYS A 39 -4.11 6.14 -4.28
CA LYS A 39 -4.06 5.99 -2.82
C LYS A 39 -3.78 4.56 -2.32
N ALA A 40 -3.15 3.74 -3.16
CA ALA A 40 -2.81 2.37 -2.84
C ALA A 40 -1.65 2.25 -1.82
N THR A 41 -0.85 3.31 -1.66
CA THR A 41 0.27 3.36 -0.69
C THR A 41 0.05 4.45 0.36
N GLN A 42 -1.19 4.90 0.53
CA GLN A 42 -1.52 5.96 1.49
C GLN A 42 -1.36 5.48 2.95
N GLY A 43 -0.52 6.17 3.72
CA GLY A 43 -0.24 5.93 5.13
C GLY A 43 0.60 7.05 5.72
#